data_AF-A0A4Y2DIL2-F1
#
_entry.id   AF-A0A4Y2DIL2-F1
#
_cell.length_a   1.000
_cell.length_b   1.000
_cell.length_c   1.000
_cell.angle_alpha   90.00
_cell.angle_beta   90.00
_cell.angle_gamma   90.00
#
_symmetry.space_group_name_H-M   'P 1'
#
loop_
_entity.id
_entity.type
_entity.pdbx_description
1 polymer ?
#
loop_
_entity_poly.entity_id
_entity_poly.type
_entity_poly.pdbx_seq_one_letter_code
_entity_poly.pdbx_strand_id
1 'polypeptide(L)'
;MKQIYFDIIKEIEEFEELFSLVAFIVVFKNYCITSFILMDIMNVSSWLSKLVLESSFYLAFVCGSTGVLSVYAANIPLEIQNINSLLLDKLSVQAREDGLSATEKQIYFLLKRKVCVLTFYKVFSFDRGFVLKGVATIIGQAVVFNQLGSSIVNSVQ
;
A
#
# COMPACT_ATOMS: atom_id res chain seq x y z
N MET A 1 -18.54 27.21 8.56
CA MET A 1 -18.32 25.90 9.22
C MET A 1 -18.70 24.71 8.35
N LYS A 2 -19.93 24.61 7.81
CA LYS A 2 -20.36 23.46 6.97
C LYS A 2 -19.46 23.19 5.76
N GLN A 3 -19.05 24.25 5.08
CA GLN A 3 -18.16 24.16 3.92
C GLN A 3 -16.76 23.63 4.31
N ILE A 4 -16.24 24.05 5.46
CA ILE A 4 -14.96 23.58 6.01
C ILE A 4 -15.00 22.06 6.25
N TYR A 5 -16.10 21.51 6.80
CA TYR A 5 -16.23 20.06 6.98
C TYR A 5 -16.23 19.30 5.65
N PHE A 6 -16.92 19.84 4.64
CA PHE A 6 -16.98 19.25 3.31
C PHE A 6 -15.62 19.29 2.61
N ASP A 7 -14.93 20.43 2.70
CA ASP A 7 -13.59 20.62 2.13
C ASP A 7 -12.59 19.65 2.76
N ILE A 8 -12.60 19.47 4.09
CA ILE A 8 -11.73 18.50 4.78
C ILE A 8 -12.00 17.06 4.32
N ILE A 9 -13.27 16.67 4.19
CA ILE A 9 -13.62 15.31 3.71
C ILE A 9 -13.10 15.10 2.29
N LYS A 10 -13.28 16.10 1.42
CA LYS A 10 -12.82 16.05 0.03
C LYS A 10 -11.29 15.96 -0.04
N GLU A 11 -10.57 16.74 0.75
CA GLU A 11 -9.11 16.68 0.84
C GLU A 11 -8.60 15.30 1.30
N ILE A 12 -9.31 14.66 2.25
CA ILE A 12 -8.99 13.29 2.70
C ILE A 12 -9.17 12.29 1.55
N GLU A 13 -10.25 12.38 0.78
CA GLU A 13 -10.51 11.50 -0.36
C GLU A 13 -9.45 11.69 -1.48
N GLU A 14 -9.10 12.95 -1.81
CA GLU A 14 -8.07 13.26 -2.81
C GLU A 14 -6.68 12.76 -2.36
N PHE A 15 -6.36 12.90 -1.07
CA PHE A 15 -5.12 12.36 -0.49
C PHE A 15 -5.06 10.84 -0.58
N GLU A 16 -6.16 10.14 -0.26
CA GLU A 16 -6.24 8.67 -0.36
C GLU A 16 -5.97 8.21 -1.80
N GLU A 17 -6.58 8.86 -2.79
CA GLU A 17 -6.41 8.52 -4.20
C GLU A 17 -4.97 8.74 -4.68
N LEU A 18 -4.37 9.88 -4.32
CA LEU A 18 -2.98 10.20 -4.66
C LEU A 18 -1.99 9.25 -4.00
N PHE A 19 -2.16 8.99 -2.70
CA PHE A 19 -1.29 8.05 -1.98
C PHE A 19 -1.43 6.64 -2.55
N SER A 20 -2.65 6.19 -2.85
CA SER A 20 -2.92 4.89 -3.47
C SER A 20 -2.15 4.71 -4.78
N LEU A 21 -2.14 5.73 -5.64
CA LEU A 21 -1.43 5.71 -6.91
C LEU A 21 0.09 5.67 -6.73
N VAL A 22 0.63 6.52 -5.85
CA VAL A 22 2.09 6.56 -5.59
C VAL A 22 2.56 5.23 -4.98
N ALA A 23 1.80 4.72 -4.00
CA ALA A 23 2.08 3.44 -3.37
C ALA A 23 2.05 2.30 -4.40
N PHE A 24 1.09 2.33 -5.33
CA PHE A 24 1.00 1.39 -6.46
C PHE A 24 2.30 1.36 -7.27
N ILE A 25 2.74 2.53 -7.73
CA ILE A 25 3.93 2.66 -8.58
C ILE A 25 5.19 2.17 -7.85
N VAL A 26 5.36 2.56 -6.58
CA VAL A 26 6.57 2.21 -5.80
C VAL A 26 6.68 0.71 -5.59
N VAL A 27 5.62 0.05 -5.16
CA VAL A 27 5.66 -1.40 -4.91
C VAL A 27 5.73 -2.18 -6.22
N PHE A 28 5.05 -1.74 -7.29
CA PHE A 28 5.17 -2.39 -8.60
C PHE A 28 6.62 -2.35 -9.09
N LYS A 29 7.26 -1.17 -9.02
CA LYS A 29 8.70 -1.01 -9.30
C LYS A 29 9.54 -1.95 -8.45
N ASN A 30 9.29 -2.00 -7.14
CA ASN A 30 10.03 -2.84 -6.20
C ASN A 30 9.91 -4.32 -6.56
N TYR A 31 8.71 -4.80 -6.91
CA TYR A 31 8.50 -6.17 -7.39
C TYR A 31 9.28 -6.47 -8.66
N CYS A 32 9.25 -5.57 -9.66
CA CYS A 32 10.01 -5.75 -10.89
C CYS A 32 11.52 -5.86 -10.60
N ILE A 33 12.07 -4.97 -9.76
CA ILE A 33 13.49 -5.01 -9.38
C ILE A 33 13.83 -6.34 -8.69
N THR A 34 13.02 -6.78 -7.72
CA THR A 34 13.25 -8.05 -7.04
C THR A 34 13.18 -9.23 -7.99
N SER A 35 12.26 -9.24 -8.96
CA SER A 35 12.17 -10.28 -9.98
C SER A 35 13.42 -10.33 -10.87
N PHE A 36 13.98 -9.18 -11.27
CA PHE A 36 15.24 -9.13 -12.02
C PHE A 36 16.41 -9.69 -11.21
N ILE A 37 16.54 -9.28 -9.94
CA ILE A 37 17.60 -9.78 -9.06
C ILE A 37 17.49 -11.30 -8.86
N LEU A 38 16.28 -11.82 -8.65
CA LEU A 38 16.05 -13.27 -8.56
C LEU A 38 16.46 -14.01 -9.83
N MET A 39 16.09 -13.46 -10.99
CA MET A 39 16.45 -14.05 -12.28
C MET A 39 17.99 -14.08 -12.47
N ASP A 40 18.69 -13.01 -12.08
CA ASP A 40 20.15 -12.93 -12.17
C ASP A 40 20.84 -13.91 -11.21
N ILE A 41 20.33 -14.05 -9.97
CA ILE A 41 20.81 -15.05 -9.00
C ILE A 41 20.76 -16.46 -9.59
N MET A 42 19.69 -16.77 -10.32
CA MET A 42 19.44 -18.12 -10.81
C MET A 42 20.19 -18.44 -12.10
N ASN A 43 20.42 -17.45 -12.97
CA ASN A 43 21.01 -17.67 -14.30
C ASN A 43 22.49 -17.31 -14.41
N VAL A 44 23.04 -16.51 -13.48
CA VAL A 44 24.44 -16.06 -13.54
C VAL A 44 25.28 -16.85 -12.53
N SER A 45 26.05 -17.83 -12.99
CA SER A 45 26.92 -18.67 -12.14
C SER A 45 27.98 -17.89 -11.37
N SER A 46 28.38 -16.71 -11.85
CA SER A 46 29.29 -15.78 -11.15
C SER A 46 28.57 -14.64 -10.44
N TRP A 47 27.27 -14.77 -10.15
CA TRP A 47 26.49 -13.70 -9.50
C TRP A 47 27.12 -13.31 -8.16
N LEU A 48 27.54 -14.33 -7.38
CA LEU A 48 28.13 -14.14 -6.05
C LEU A 48 29.36 -13.22 -6.07
N SER A 49 30.17 -13.29 -7.13
CA SER A 49 31.43 -12.56 -7.23
C SER A 49 31.32 -11.19 -7.91
N LYS A 50 30.25 -10.94 -8.69
CA LYS A 50 30.11 -9.71 -9.49
C LYS A 50 29.00 -8.78 -9.04
N LEU A 51 27.89 -9.31 -8.52
CA LEU A 51 26.64 -8.54 -8.38
C LEU A 51 26.07 -8.54 -6.96
N VAL A 52 26.69 -9.25 -6.00
CA VAL A 52 26.18 -9.36 -4.61
C VAL A 52 26.04 -8.03 -3.92
N LEU A 53 27.08 -7.19 -4.01
CA LEU A 53 27.11 -5.92 -3.28
C LEU A 53 26.00 -5.00 -3.79
N GLU A 54 25.88 -4.84 -5.11
CA GLU A 54 24.82 -4.05 -5.74
C GLU A 54 23.42 -4.63 -5.47
N SER A 55 23.25 -5.94 -5.67
CA SER A 55 21.95 -6.62 -5.49
C SER A 55 21.49 -6.59 -4.03
N SER A 56 22.39 -6.75 -3.06
CA SER A 56 22.07 -6.67 -1.64
C SER A 56 21.66 -5.26 -1.22
N PHE A 57 22.32 -4.22 -1.74
CA PHE A 57 21.90 -2.84 -1.53
C PHE A 57 20.50 -2.57 -2.11
N TYR A 58 20.22 -3.04 -3.33
CA TYR A 58 18.89 -2.89 -3.93
C TYR A 58 17.82 -3.66 -3.16
N LEU A 59 18.09 -4.89 -2.73
CA LEU A 59 17.16 -5.68 -1.90
C LEU A 59 16.89 -5.00 -0.56
N ALA A 60 17.93 -4.50 0.11
CA ALA A 60 17.77 -3.76 1.36
C ALA A 60 16.93 -2.49 1.15
N PHE A 61 17.17 -1.75 0.06
CA PHE A 61 16.40 -0.57 -0.29
C PHE A 61 14.93 -0.90 -0.61
N VAL A 62 14.68 -1.97 -1.37
CA VAL A 62 13.32 -2.45 -1.71
C VAL A 62 12.58 -2.88 -0.45
N CYS A 63 13.20 -3.67 0.43
CA CYS A 63 12.63 -4.09 1.70
C CYS A 63 12.34 -2.90 2.62
N GLY A 64 13.31 -1.98 2.75
CA GLY A 64 13.18 -0.77 3.57
C GLY A 64 12.05 0.14 3.08
N SER A 65 12.04 0.47 1.79
CA SER A 65 11.00 1.34 1.21
C SER A 65 9.61 0.70 1.28
N THR A 66 9.48 -0.59 1.00
CA THR A 66 8.19 -1.32 1.10
C THR A 66 7.73 -1.42 2.55
N GLY A 67 8.65 -1.65 3.49
CA GLY A 67 8.35 -1.71 4.92
C GLY A 67 7.86 -0.36 5.46
N VAL A 68 8.59 0.72 5.15
CA VAL A 68 8.20 2.09 5.52
C VAL A 68 6.84 2.45 4.92
N LEU A 69 6.63 2.18 3.64
CA LEU A 69 5.34 2.42 2.98
C LEU A 69 4.20 1.65 3.64
N SER A 70 4.44 0.38 4.02
CA SER A 70 3.45 -0.46 4.70
C SER A 70 3.08 0.08 6.09
N VAL A 71 4.05 0.62 6.84
CA VAL A 71 3.81 1.24 8.14
C VAL A 71 2.96 2.51 7.98
N TYR A 72 3.31 3.39 7.04
CA TYR A 72 2.52 4.59 6.77
C TYR A 72 1.10 4.25 6.30
N ALA A 73 0.97 3.29 5.38
CA ALA A 73 -0.32 2.85 4.89
C ALA A 73 -1.20 2.22 5.99
N ALA A 74 -0.61 1.60 7.01
CA ALA A 74 -1.34 1.09 8.17
C ALA A 74 -1.79 2.22 9.14
N ASN A 75 -1.04 3.32 9.21
CA ASN A 75 -1.32 4.44 10.12
C ASN A 75 -2.30 5.47 9.53
N ILE A 76 -2.29 5.68 8.21
CA ILE A 76 -3.19 6.65 7.55
C ILE A 76 -4.68 6.38 7.85
N PRO A 77 -5.21 5.14 7.74
CA PRO A 77 -6.59 4.82 8.12
C PRO A 77 -6.93 5.18 9.57
N LEU A 78 -5.97 5.00 10.49
CA LEU A 78 -6.14 5.32 11.90
C LEU A 78 -6.26 6.83 12.11
N GLU A 79 -5.42 7.61 11.43
CA GLU A 79 -5.48 9.07 11.53
C GLU A 79 -6.73 9.65 10.85
N ILE A 80 -7.12 9.11 9.70
CA ILE A 80 -8.38 9.49 9.05
C ILE A 80 -9.57 9.17 9.98
N GLN A 81 -9.53 8.04 10.68
CA GLN A 81 -10.56 7.69 11.66
C GLN A 81 -10.57 8.64 12.86
N ASN A 82 -9.41 9.08 13.34
CA ASN A 82 -9.29 10.09 14.41
C ASN A 82 -9.84 11.45 13.96
N ILE A 83 -9.53 11.88 12.74
CA ILE A 83 -10.07 13.14 12.18
C ILE A 83 -11.59 13.03 12.06
N ASN A 84 -12.10 11.94 11.49
CA ASN A 84 -13.53 11.74 11.34
C ASN A 84 -14.27 11.70 12.68
N SER A 85 -13.71 11.05 13.71
CA SER A 85 -14.33 10.99 15.04
C SER A 85 -14.37 12.38 15.70
N LEU A 86 -13.29 13.16 15.58
CA LEU A 86 -13.21 14.51 16.14
C LEU A 86 -14.15 15.48 15.42
N LEU A 87 -14.29 15.36 14.09
CA LEU A 87 -15.26 16.14 13.33
C LEU A 87 -16.70 15.76 13.70
N LEU A 88 -16.97 14.47 13.91
CA LEU A 88 -18.30 13.95 14.27
C LEU A 88 -18.70 14.37 15.70
N ASP A 89 -17.75 14.41 16.63
CA ASP A 89 -17.95 14.93 17.98
C ASP A 89 -18.33 16.42 17.96
N LYS A 90 -17.56 17.24 17.24
CA LYS A 90 -17.86 18.68 17.07
C LYS A 90 -19.20 18.95 16.38
N LEU A 91 -19.55 18.16 15.37
CA LEU A 91 -20.86 18.22 14.71
C LEU A 91 -22.00 17.83 15.65
N SER A 92 -21.78 16.87 16.55
CA SER A 92 -22.79 16.44 17.51
C SER A 92 -23.09 17.50 18.56
N VAL A 93 -22.06 18.23 19.02
CA VAL A 93 -22.21 19.37 19.93
C VAL A 93 -23.02 20.48 19.26
N GLN A 94 -22.65 20.84 18.03
CA GLN A 94 -23.34 21.89 17.27
C GLN A 94 -24.79 21.53 16.95
N ALA A 95 -25.07 20.26 16.62
CA ALA A 95 -26.43 19.80 16.38
C ALA A 95 -27.32 19.79 17.63
N ARG A 96 -26.72 19.70 18.82
CA ARG A 96 -27.44 19.77 20.10
C ARG A 96 -27.86 21.20 20.45
N GLU A 97 -27.12 22.19 19.95
CA GLU A 97 -27.39 23.61 20.14
C GLU A 97 -28.40 24.16 19.11
N ASP A 98 -28.27 23.79 17.83
CA ASP A 98 -29.05 24.42 16.73
C ASP A 98 -30.04 23.48 16.00
N GLY A 99 -30.02 22.17 16.31
CA GLY A 99 -30.73 21.15 15.53
C GLY A 99 -30.06 20.82 14.19
N LEU A 100 -30.25 19.58 13.71
CA LEU A 100 -29.54 19.04 12.54
C LEU A 100 -30.26 19.37 11.22
N SER A 101 -29.67 20.24 10.41
CA SER A 101 -30.09 20.52 9.03
C SER A 101 -29.85 19.34 8.08
N ALA A 102 -30.51 19.32 6.92
CA ALA A 102 -30.36 18.27 5.93
C ALA A 102 -28.90 18.08 5.43
N THR A 103 -28.16 19.18 5.31
CA THR A 103 -26.73 19.17 4.91
C THR A 103 -25.85 18.59 6.01
N GLU A 104 -26.13 18.87 7.28
CA GLU A 104 -25.38 18.26 8.40
C GLU A 104 -25.68 16.77 8.52
N LYS A 105 -26.88 16.32 8.16
CA LYS A 105 -27.18 14.88 8.07
C LYS A 105 -26.31 14.21 7.00
N GLN A 106 -26.12 14.82 5.84
CA GLN A 106 -25.23 14.29 4.80
C GLN A 106 -23.78 14.20 5.29
N ILE A 107 -23.26 15.26 5.94
CA ILE A 107 -21.89 15.25 6.50
C ILE A 107 -21.76 14.19 7.59
N TYR A 108 -22.77 14.05 8.45
CA TYR A 108 -22.82 13.00 9.47
C TYR A 108 -22.77 11.59 8.85
N PHE A 109 -23.52 11.34 7.77
CA PHE A 109 -23.46 10.06 7.06
C PHE A 109 -22.10 9.82 6.38
N LEU A 110 -21.49 10.86 5.81
CA LEU A 110 -20.15 10.78 5.20
C LEU A 110 -19.08 10.44 6.25
N LEU A 111 -19.08 11.12 7.39
CA LEU A 111 -18.14 10.86 8.49
C LEU A 111 -18.33 9.47 9.13
N LYS A 112 -19.56 8.94 9.09
CA LYS A 112 -19.90 7.61 9.64
C LYS A 112 -19.58 6.47 8.68
N ARG A 113 -19.25 6.77 7.41
CA ARG A 113 -18.86 5.76 6.42
C ARG A 113 -17.55 5.11 6.87
N LYS A 114 -17.62 3.80 7.15
CA LYS A 114 -16.57 3.04 7.81
C LYS A 114 -15.33 2.87 6.93
N VAL A 115 -14.19 3.15 7.56
CA VAL A 115 -12.81 2.70 7.30
C VAL A 115 -12.32 2.95 5.88
N CYS A 116 -11.60 4.06 5.73
CA CYS A 116 -10.65 4.27 4.64
C CYS A 116 -9.67 3.08 4.63
N VAL A 117 -9.82 2.15 3.69
CA VAL A 117 -8.87 1.07 3.50
C VAL A 117 -7.99 1.51 2.35
N LEU A 118 -6.76 1.91 2.66
CA LEU A 118 -5.79 2.23 1.63
C LEU A 118 -5.61 1.02 0.72
N THR A 119 -6.06 1.18 -0.51
CA THR A 119 -5.90 0.16 -1.53
C THR A 119 -4.72 0.49 -2.42
N PHE A 120 -4.17 -0.55 -3.01
CA PHE A 120 -3.18 -0.56 -4.05
C PHE A 120 -3.90 -0.42 -5.39
N TYR A 121 -4.36 0.80 -5.72
CA TYR A 121 -5.22 1.07 -6.88
C TYR A 121 -6.41 0.08 -6.99
N LYS A 122 -7.09 -0.21 -5.87
CA LYS A 122 -8.18 -1.21 -5.74
C LYS A 122 -7.80 -2.68 -6.03
N VAL A 123 -6.53 -3.00 -6.28
CA VAL A 123 -6.08 -4.39 -6.55
C VAL A 123 -5.83 -5.15 -5.26
N PHE A 124 -5.15 -4.53 -4.30
CA PHE A 124 -4.85 -5.11 -2.99
C PHE A 124 -5.13 -4.11 -1.88
N SER A 125 -5.43 -4.57 -0.67
CA SER A 125 -5.49 -3.69 0.51
C SER A 125 -4.12 -3.65 1.17
N PHE A 126 -3.67 -2.46 1.59
CA PHE A 126 -2.56 -2.35 2.54
C PHE A 126 -3.05 -2.78 3.91
N ASP A 127 -3.03 -4.09 4.14
CA ASP A 127 -3.28 -4.68 5.44
C ASP A 127 -1.96 -5.03 6.15
N ARG A 128 -2.05 -5.37 7.44
CA ARG A 128 -0.88 -5.80 8.23
C ARG A 128 -0.17 -7.03 7.63
N GLY A 129 -0.84 -7.77 6.75
CA GLY A 129 -0.29 -8.92 6.02
C GLY A 129 0.40 -8.57 4.70
N PHE A 130 0.41 -7.30 4.27
CA PHE A 130 0.92 -6.90 2.96
C PHE A 130 2.39 -7.27 2.74
N VAL A 131 3.24 -7.04 3.74
CA VAL A 131 4.67 -7.43 3.69
C VAL A 131 4.83 -8.94 3.56
N LEU A 132 4.02 -9.71 4.29
CA LEU A 132 4.05 -11.18 4.23
C LEU A 132 3.62 -11.70 2.85
N LYS A 133 2.60 -11.08 2.24
CA LYS A 133 2.21 -11.36 0.85
C LYS A 133 3.35 -11.04 -0.12
N GLY A 134 4.09 -9.96 0.12
CA GLY A 134 5.36 -9.62 -0.53
C GLY A 134 6.36 -10.77 -0.55
N VAL A 135 6.71 -11.24 0.64
CA VAL A 135 7.67 -12.33 0.83
C VAL A 135 7.18 -13.63 0.17
N ALA A 136 5.92 -13.99 0.36
CA ALA A 136 5.33 -15.19 -0.25
C ALA A 136 5.38 -15.14 -1.79
N THR A 137 5.13 -13.96 -2.37
CA THR A 137 5.22 -13.76 -3.83
C THR A 137 6.64 -13.93 -4.33
N ILE A 138 7.64 -13.39 -3.63
CA ILE A 138 9.07 -13.56 -3.96
C ILE A 138 9.48 -15.05 -3.92
N ILE A 139 9.07 -15.78 -2.88
CA ILE A 139 9.32 -17.22 -2.77
C ILE A 139 8.66 -17.98 -3.93
N GLY A 140 7.40 -17.65 -4.25
CA GLY A 140 6.69 -18.22 -5.38
C GLY A 140 7.40 -17.97 -6.71
N GLN A 141 7.88 -16.75 -6.95
CA GLN A 141 8.66 -16.41 -8.14
C GLN A 141 9.94 -17.26 -8.26
N ALA A 142 10.68 -17.42 -7.16
CA ALA A 142 11.91 -18.23 -7.15
C ALA A 142 11.62 -19.70 -7.49
N VAL A 143 10.53 -20.27 -6.96
CA VAL A 143 10.12 -21.65 -7.27
C VAL A 143 9.74 -21.79 -8.75
N VAL A 144 8.96 -20.86 -9.29
CA VAL A 144 8.55 -20.87 -10.70
C VAL A 144 9.75 -20.78 -11.62
N PHE A 145 10.70 -19.87 -11.35
CA PHE A 145 11.93 -19.76 -12.13
C PHE A 145 12.77 -21.04 -12.06
N ASN A 146 12.80 -21.73 -10.92
CA ASN A 146 13.55 -22.98 -10.79
C ASN A 146 12.91 -24.10 -11.63
N GLN A 147 11.58 -24.17 -11.62
CA GLN A 147 10.83 -25.13 -12.43
C GLN A 147 10.97 -24.86 -13.92
N LEU A 148 10.90 -23.59 -14.34
CA LEU A 148 11.12 -23.20 -15.73
C LEU A 148 12.55 -23.50 -16.20
N GLY A 149 13.55 -23.16 -15.39
CA GLY A 149 14.95 -23.46 -15.68
C GLY A 149 15.22 -24.94 -15.84
N SER A 150 14.74 -25.76 -14.90
CA SER A 150 14.89 -27.22 -14.98
C SER A 150 14.12 -27.85 -16.15
N SER A 151 12.94 -27.35 -16.50
CA SER A 151 12.19 -27.81 -17.67
C SER A 151 12.88 -27.48 -18.99
N ILE A 152 13.59 -26.35 -19.09
CA ILE A 152 14.36 -25.97 -20.28
C ILE A 152 15.60 -26.88 -20.41
N VAL A 153 16.30 -27.15 -19.31
CA VAL A 153 17.47 -28.03 -19.34
C VAL A 153 17.07 -29.46 -19.75
N ASN A 154 15.95 -29.96 -19.25
CA ASN A 154 15.46 -31.30 -19.55
C ASN A 154 14.84 -31.46 -20.96
N SER A 155 14.49 -30.36 -21.65
CA SER A 155 13.95 -30.41 -23.03
C SER A 155 15.02 -30.30 -24.11
N VAL A 156 16.27 -30.02 -23.73
CA VAL A 156 17.43 -29.88 -24.62
C VAL A 156 18.34 -31.13 -24.60
N GLN A 157 18.05 -32.10 -23.73
CA GLN A 157 18.60 -33.46 -23.77
C GLN A 157 17.70 -34.41 -24.55
#